data_AF-A3C143-F1
#
_entry.id   AF-A3C143-F1
#
_cell.length_a   1.000
_cell.length_b   1.000
_cell.length_c   1.000
_cell.angle_alpha   90.00
_cell.angle_beta   90.00
_cell.angle_gamma   90.00
#
_symmetry.space_group_name_H-M   'P 1'
#
loop_
_entity.id
_entity.type
_entity.pdbx_description
1 polymer ?
#
loop_
_entity_poly.entity_id
_entity_poly.type
_entity_poly.pdbx_seq_one_letter_code
_entity_poly.pdbx_strand_id
1 'polypeptide(L)'
;MAAALLRFVYDASPAEAERHCGVGELLEVCGSIINGFAVPLKEEHRAFMARVLLPLHRTRVGCTRTTAQLAYCVLQFVHKDPGLAGAAFRDILRHWRATNCQKEVLLIDELEEIVEILDQHHFDKPRVPVCSRIARCVSSFSFTVLCSLPHFHHGF
;
A
#
# COMPACT_ATOMS: atom_id res chain seq x y z
N MET A 1 -13.45 10.68 -9.99
CA MET A 1 -12.36 10.13 -9.13
C MET A 1 -11.81 8.82 -9.67
N ALA A 2 -12.60 7.72 -9.70
CA ALA A 2 -12.14 6.43 -10.21
C ALA A 2 -11.60 6.47 -11.65
N ALA A 3 -12.27 7.21 -12.56
CA ALA A 3 -11.78 7.38 -13.93
C ALA A 3 -10.42 8.11 -14.02
N ALA A 4 -10.15 9.07 -13.14
CA ALA A 4 -8.87 9.78 -13.10
C ALA A 4 -7.73 8.86 -12.61
N LEU A 5 -7.99 8.08 -11.56
CA LEU A 5 -7.04 7.08 -11.05
C LEU A 5 -6.83 5.94 -12.06
N LEU A 6 -7.87 5.49 -12.75
CA LEU A 6 -7.74 4.49 -13.81
C LEU A 6 -6.90 5.01 -14.97
N ARG A 7 -7.14 6.25 -15.44
CA ARG A 7 -6.27 6.88 -16.43
C ARG A 7 -4.83 6.93 -15.94
N PHE A 8 -4.59 7.28 -14.68
CA PHE A 8 -3.25 7.27 -14.12
C PHE A 8 -2.59 5.88 -14.09
N VAL A 9 -3.35 4.81 -13.80
CA VAL A 9 -2.85 3.43 -13.82
C VAL A 9 -2.50 2.96 -15.24
N TYR A 10 -3.30 3.33 -16.25
CA TYR A 10 -3.21 2.79 -17.61
C TYR A 10 -2.49 3.70 -18.62
N ASP A 11 -2.45 5.02 -18.39
CA ASP A 11 -1.92 6.05 -19.29
C ASP A 11 -0.49 6.47 -18.90
N ALA A 12 0.21 5.65 -18.09
CA ALA A 12 1.54 5.94 -17.58
C ALA A 12 2.63 5.88 -18.69
N SER A 13 2.57 6.82 -19.64
CA SER A 13 3.73 7.18 -20.44
C SER A 13 4.76 7.84 -19.52
N PRO A 14 6.06 7.51 -19.65
CA PRO A 14 7.10 8.02 -18.76
C PRO A 14 7.22 9.55 -18.75
N ALA A 15 6.71 10.24 -19.78
CA ALA A 15 6.76 11.70 -19.89
C ALA A 15 5.67 12.43 -19.09
N GLU A 16 4.54 11.78 -18.79
CA GLU A 16 3.46 12.40 -18.01
C GLU A 16 3.53 12.04 -16.52
N ALA A 17 4.19 10.94 -16.15
CA ALA A 17 4.33 10.49 -14.76
C ALA A 17 4.96 11.55 -13.83
N GLU A 18 5.82 12.43 -14.34
CA GLU A 18 6.46 13.50 -13.57
C GLU A 18 5.54 14.71 -13.30
N ARG A 19 4.40 14.86 -14.00
CA ARG A 19 3.49 16.01 -13.85
C ARG A 19 2.35 15.80 -12.85
N HIS A 20 2.25 14.62 -12.24
CA HIS A 20 1.06 14.19 -11.49
C HIS A 20 1.13 14.42 -9.97
N CYS A 21 1.68 15.55 -9.52
CA CYS A 21 1.70 15.93 -8.10
C CYS A 21 0.30 15.96 -7.44
N GLY A 22 -0.77 16.13 -8.23
CA GLY A 22 -2.16 16.17 -7.75
C GLY A 22 -2.79 14.81 -7.40
N VAL A 23 -2.14 13.67 -7.70
CA VAL A 23 -2.69 12.36 -7.34
C VAL A 23 -2.72 12.15 -5.83
N GLY A 24 -1.71 12.65 -5.10
CA GLY A 24 -1.71 12.61 -3.64
C GLY A 24 -2.90 13.36 -3.01
N GLU A 25 -3.22 14.54 -3.51
CA GLU A 25 -4.39 15.33 -3.07
C GLU A 25 -5.71 14.63 -3.40
N LEU A 26 -5.78 14.01 -4.58
CA LEU A 26 -6.94 13.21 -4.95
C LEU A 26 -7.12 12.02 -4.00
N LEU A 27 -6.03 11.33 -3.63
CA LEU A 27 -6.05 10.22 -2.70
C LEU A 27 -6.40 10.67 -1.27
N GLU A 28 -5.97 11.85 -0.84
CA GLU A 28 -6.37 12.42 0.45
C GLU A 28 -7.89 12.61 0.53
N VAL A 29 -8.49 13.19 -0.53
CA VAL A 29 -9.95 13.30 -0.64
C VAL A 29 -10.60 11.91 -0.74
N CYS A 30 -10.01 10.97 -1.48
CA CYS A 30 -10.49 9.58 -1.53
C CYS A 30 -10.57 8.97 -0.13
N GLY A 31 -9.51 9.11 0.67
CA GLY A 31 -9.40 8.55 2.00
C GLY A 31 -10.51 9.03 2.93
N SER A 32 -10.78 10.34 2.92
CA SER A 32 -11.89 10.94 3.68
C SER A 32 -13.26 10.37 3.26
N ILE A 33 -13.48 10.21 1.96
CA ILE A 33 -14.72 9.58 1.43
C ILE A 33 -14.83 8.12 1.88
N ILE A 34 -13.73 7.35 1.77
CA ILE A 34 -13.70 5.93 2.17
C ILE A 34 -13.99 5.81 3.67
N ASN A 35 -13.41 6.67 4.52
CA ASN A 35 -13.67 6.69 5.95
C ASN A 35 -15.17 6.84 6.27
N GLY A 36 -15.89 7.64 5.48
CA GLY A 36 -17.34 7.83 5.59
C GLY A 36 -18.21 6.66 5.10
N PHE A 37 -17.64 5.62 4.50
CA PHE A 37 -18.42 4.47 4.05
C PHE A 37 -19.08 3.72 5.22
N ALA A 38 -20.37 3.44 5.04
CA ALA A 38 -21.13 2.55 5.90
C ALA A 38 -20.67 1.08 5.73
N VAL A 39 -20.77 0.31 6.81
CA VAL A 39 -20.53 -1.13 6.83
C VAL A 39 -21.90 -1.83 6.86
N PRO A 40 -22.13 -2.91 6.09
CA PRO A 40 -21.17 -3.60 5.21
C PRO A 40 -20.83 -2.81 3.95
N LEU A 41 -19.59 -2.95 3.49
CA LEU A 41 -19.15 -2.35 2.23
C LEU A 41 -19.92 -2.90 1.04
N LYS A 42 -20.33 -2.02 0.14
CA LYS A 42 -20.92 -2.40 -1.15
C LYS A 42 -19.87 -3.06 -2.04
N GLU A 43 -20.32 -3.93 -2.94
CA GLU A 43 -19.46 -4.62 -3.91
C GLU A 43 -18.68 -3.63 -4.80
N GLU A 44 -19.29 -2.51 -5.17
CA GLU A 44 -18.64 -1.44 -5.93
C GLU A 44 -17.43 -0.83 -5.20
N HIS A 45 -17.50 -0.69 -3.86
CA HIS A 45 -16.38 -0.19 -3.06
C HIS A 45 -15.26 -1.22 -2.98
N ARG A 46 -15.59 -2.51 -2.80
CA ARG A 46 -14.61 -3.60 -2.81
C ARG A 46 -13.92 -3.71 -4.18
N ALA A 47 -14.68 -3.59 -5.26
CA ALA A 47 -14.15 -3.58 -6.62
C ALA A 47 -13.24 -2.36 -6.86
N PHE A 48 -13.59 -1.20 -6.30
CA PHE A 48 -12.76 0.01 -6.36
C PHE A 48 -11.39 -0.21 -5.70
N MET A 49 -11.35 -0.77 -4.49
CA MET A 49 -10.07 -1.12 -3.85
C MET A 49 -9.24 -2.05 -4.72
N ALA A 50 -9.83 -3.15 -5.19
CA ALA A 50 -9.11 -4.18 -5.93
C ALA A 50 -8.64 -3.75 -7.33
N ARG A 51 -9.44 -2.95 -8.04
CA ARG A 51 -9.18 -2.59 -9.46
C ARG A 51 -8.55 -1.22 -9.65
N VAL A 52 -8.62 -0.36 -8.63
CA VAL A 52 -8.13 1.03 -8.73
C VAL A 52 -7.03 1.27 -7.71
N LEU A 53 -7.28 1.07 -6.41
CA LEU A 53 -6.29 1.42 -5.39
C LEU A 53 -5.07 0.49 -5.40
N LEU A 54 -5.28 -0.83 -5.34
CA LEU A 54 -4.15 -1.77 -5.28
C LEU A 54 -3.17 -1.62 -6.47
N PRO A 55 -3.63 -1.52 -7.74
CA PRO A 55 -2.73 -1.29 -8.88
C PRO A 55 -1.88 -0.01 -8.80
N LEU A 56 -2.26 1.00 -8.01
CA LEU A 56 -1.47 2.25 -7.88
C LEU A 56 -0.09 2.01 -7.26
N HIS A 57 0.10 0.95 -6.45
CA HIS A 57 1.41 0.58 -5.90
C HIS A 57 2.44 0.29 -6.99
N ARG A 58 1.99 -0.19 -8.17
CA ARG A 58 2.83 -0.48 -9.34
C ARG A 58 3.42 0.77 -9.98
N THR A 59 2.73 1.91 -9.86
CA THR A 59 3.13 3.13 -10.57
C THR A 59 4.53 3.57 -10.10
N ARG A 60 5.38 4.01 -11.05
CA ARG A 60 6.76 4.45 -10.79
C ARG A 60 6.84 5.82 -10.11
N VAL A 61 5.73 6.29 -9.57
CA VAL A 61 5.64 7.63 -9.00
C VAL A 61 6.45 7.61 -7.72
N GLY A 62 7.55 8.36 -7.72
CA GLY A 62 8.50 8.45 -6.62
C GLY A 62 8.05 9.40 -5.51
N CYS A 63 6.80 9.88 -5.53
CA CYS A 63 6.30 10.83 -4.54
C CYS A 63 5.82 10.10 -3.28
N THR A 64 6.56 10.28 -2.18
CA THR A 64 6.24 9.74 -0.85
C THR A 64 4.83 10.08 -0.37
N ARG A 65 4.36 11.32 -0.62
CA ARG A 65 2.99 11.77 -0.31
C ARG A 65 1.92 10.89 -0.96
N THR A 66 2.13 10.48 -2.21
CA THR A 66 1.16 9.65 -2.93
C THR A 66 1.10 8.26 -2.34
N THR A 67 2.26 7.68 -1.99
CA THR A 67 2.35 6.38 -1.32
C THR A 67 1.66 6.41 0.05
N ALA A 68 1.93 7.42 0.88
CA ALA A 68 1.30 7.55 2.20
C ALA A 68 -0.23 7.69 2.11
N GLN A 69 -0.74 8.51 1.18
CA GLN A 69 -2.18 8.66 1.01
C GLN A 69 -2.85 7.41 0.43
N LEU A 70 -2.14 6.66 -0.41
CA LEU A 70 -2.60 5.36 -0.90
C LEU A 70 -2.71 4.34 0.24
N ALA A 71 -1.68 4.25 1.08
CA ALA A 71 -1.67 3.38 2.25
C ALA A 71 -2.85 3.68 3.19
N TYR A 72 -3.09 4.96 3.48
CA TYR A 72 -4.26 5.39 4.25
C TYR A 72 -5.58 4.89 3.63
N CYS A 73 -5.75 5.04 2.30
CA CYS A 73 -6.96 4.54 1.62
C CYS A 73 -7.13 3.03 1.76
N VAL A 74 -6.04 2.25 1.62
CA VAL A 74 -6.05 0.79 1.76
C VAL A 74 -6.41 0.38 3.18
N LEU A 75 -5.79 1.01 4.19
CA LEU A 75 -6.06 0.75 5.60
C LEU A 75 -7.52 1.04 5.97
N GLN A 76 -8.10 2.13 5.46
CA GLN A 76 -9.53 2.43 5.67
C GLN A 76 -10.45 1.34 5.13
N PHE A 77 -10.09 0.71 4.00
CA PHE A 77 -10.83 -0.44 3.48
C PHE A 77 -10.67 -1.68 4.37
N VAL A 78 -9.43 -1.98 4.80
CA VAL A 78 -9.14 -3.15 5.63
C VAL A 78 -9.78 -3.05 7.01
N HIS A 79 -9.80 -1.86 7.64
CA HIS A 79 -10.52 -1.64 8.89
C HIS A 79 -12.02 -1.91 8.79
N LYS A 80 -12.64 -1.58 7.64
CA LYS A 80 -14.08 -1.80 7.42
C LYS A 80 -14.42 -3.23 7.01
N ASP A 81 -13.49 -3.93 6.37
CA ASP A 81 -13.65 -5.31 5.93
C ASP A 81 -12.28 -6.03 5.96
N PRO A 82 -11.92 -6.66 7.09
CA PRO A 82 -10.65 -7.37 7.25
C PRO A 82 -10.41 -8.49 6.22
N GLY A 83 -11.48 -9.01 5.60
CA GLY A 83 -11.39 -10.00 4.52
C GLY A 83 -10.65 -9.48 3.28
N LEU A 84 -10.51 -8.16 3.13
CA LEU A 84 -9.80 -7.53 2.01
C LEU A 84 -8.27 -7.54 2.19
N ALA A 85 -7.75 -7.72 3.41
CA ALA A 85 -6.32 -7.65 3.69
C ALA A 85 -5.50 -8.66 2.87
N GLY A 86 -6.04 -9.88 2.67
CA GLY A 86 -5.37 -10.90 1.86
C GLY A 86 -5.16 -10.48 0.41
N ALA A 87 -6.07 -9.67 -0.16
CA ALA A 87 -5.88 -9.09 -1.49
C ALA A 87 -4.81 -7.99 -1.47
N ALA A 88 -4.80 -7.14 -0.44
CA ALA A 88 -3.79 -6.10 -0.26
C ALA A 88 -2.37 -6.69 -0.18
N PHE A 89 -2.13 -7.66 0.72
CA PHE A 89 -0.83 -8.35 0.84
C PHE A 89 -0.35 -8.91 -0.50
N ARG A 90 -1.22 -9.65 -1.21
CA ARG A 90 -0.84 -10.27 -2.49
C ARG A 90 -0.46 -9.24 -3.53
N ASP A 91 -1.15 -8.12 -3.60
CA ASP A 91 -0.87 -7.09 -4.60
C ASP A 91 0.38 -6.28 -4.26
N ILE A 92 0.53 -5.85 -3.00
CA ILE A 92 1.72 -5.13 -2.51
C ILE A 92 2.99 -5.98 -2.73
N LEU A 93 2.97 -7.25 -2.31
CA LEU A 93 4.13 -8.15 -2.47
C LEU A 93 4.47 -8.45 -3.94
N ARG A 94 3.46 -8.51 -4.82
CA ARG A 94 3.66 -8.71 -6.26
C ARG A 94 4.31 -7.49 -6.90
N HIS A 95 3.97 -6.29 -6.43
CA HIS A 95 4.42 -5.03 -7.02
C HIS A 95 5.61 -4.39 -6.29
N TRP A 96 6.07 -4.99 -5.19
CA TRP A 96 7.26 -4.59 -4.46
C TRP A 96 8.50 -4.57 -5.36
N ARG A 97 8.96 -3.36 -5.72
CA ARG A 97 10.20 -3.14 -6.49
C ARG A 97 11.25 -2.52 -5.58
N ALA A 98 12.37 -3.22 -5.42
CA ALA A 98 13.53 -2.76 -4.66
C ALA A 98 14.34 -1.72 -5.46
N THR A 99 13.77 -0.53 -5.64
CA THR A 99 14.38 0.54 -6.44
C THR A 99 14.51 1.87 -5.70
N ASN A 100 13.77 2.08 -4.60
CA ASN A 100 13.79 3.33 -3.84
C ASN A 100 13.58 3.03 -2.35
N CYS A 101 14.58 3.38 -1.53
CA CYS A 101 14.59 3.10 -0.10
C CYS A 101 13.40 3.68 0.66
N GLN A 102 13.05 4.95 0.40
CA GLN A 102 11.96 5.62 1.09
C GLN A 102 10.61 5.01 0.72
N LYS A 103 10.43 4.62 -0.55
CA LYS A 103 9.20 3.93 -0.98
C LYS A 103 9.10 2.54 -0.33
N GLU A 104 10.21 1.83 -0.18
CA GLU A 104 10.21 0.53 0.50
C GLU A 104 9.86 0.66 1.99
N VAL A 105 10.41 1.65 2.70
CA VAL A 105 10.02 1.91 4.10
C VAL A 105 8.52 2.14 4.22
N LEU A 106 7.94 3.01 3.41
CA LEU A 106 6.49 3.28 3.44
C LEU A 106 5.63 2.04 3.15
N LEU A 107 6.10 1.14 2.28
CA LEU A 107 5.41 -0.14 2.04
C LEU A 107 5.58 -1.12 3.20
N ILE A 108 6.70 -1.08 3.93
CA ILE A 108 6.88 -1.88 5.17
C ILE A 108 5.89 -1.37 6.21
N ASP A 109 5.83 -0.05 6.41
CA ASP A 109 4.92 0.60 7.38
C ASP A 109 3.46 0.25 7.05
N GLU A 110 3.04 0.35 5.79
CA GLU A 110 1.69 -0.05 5.36
C GLU A 110 1.39 -1.53 5.65
N LEU A 111 2.35 -2.42 5.37
CA LEU A 111 2.18 -3.85 5.65
C LEU A 111 2.08 -4.13 7.15
N GLU A 112 2.87 -3.43 7.98
CA GLU A 112 2.81 -3.52 9.44
C GLU A 112 1.44 -3.11 9.97
N GLU A 113 0.93 -1.95 9.55
CA GLU A 113 -0.41 -1.47 9.94
C GLU A 113 -1.52 -2.45 9.50
N ILE A 114 -1.43 -3.04 8.30
CA ILE A 114 -2.39 -4.08 7.87
C ILE A 114 -2.31 -5.32 8.78
N VAL A 115 -1.12 -5.71 9.24
CA VAL A 115 -0.95 -6.83 10.17
C VAL A 115 -1.58 -6.53 11.52
N GLU A 116 -1.45 -5.31 12.03
CA GLU A 116 -2.07 -4.90 13.31
C GLU A 116 -3.60 -5.00 13.28
N ILE A 117 -4.22 -4.80 12.11
CA ILE A 117 -5.68 -4.94 11.94
C ILE A 117 -6.11 -6.42 11.90
N LEU A 118 -5.21 -7.33 11.50
CA LEU A 118 -5.51 -8.74 11.35
C LEU A 118 -5.22 -9.55 12.61
N ASP A 119 -6.16 -10.43 12.98
CA ASP A 119 -5.87 -11.50 13.94
C ASP A 119 -4.78 -12.44 13.40
N GLN A 120 -4.02 -13.05 14.32
CA GLN A 120 -2.88 -13.94 14.01
C GLN A 120 -3.22 -15.02 12.95
N HIS A 121 -4.43 -15.57 12.99
CA HIS A 121 -4.89 -16.58 12.03
C HIS A 121 -4.96 -16.10 10.57
N HIS A 122 -5.21 -14.81 10.34
CA HIS A 122 -5.27 -14.24 8.99
C HIS A 122 -3.87 -13.92 8.42
N PHE A 123 -2.86 -13.81 9.29
CA PHE A 123 -1.48 -13.52 8.89
C PHE A 123 -0.63 -14.76 8.58
N ASP A 124 -1.03 -15.96 8.99
CA ASP A 124 -0.26 -17.19 8.76
C ASP A 124 0.13 -17.41 7.28
N LYS A 125 -0.79 -17.11 6.35
CA LYS A 125 -0.56 -17.26 4.91
C LYS A 125 0.42 -16.22 4.33
N PRO A 126 0.24 -14.90 4.56
CA PRO A 126 1.18 -13.90 4.07
C PRO A 126 2.50 -13.79 4.87
N ARG A 127 2.60 -14.36 6.08
CA ARG A 127 3.78 -14.24 6.95
C ARG A 127 5.10 -14.53 6.24
N VAL A 128 5.26 -15.75 5.71
CA VAL A 128 6.52 -16.18 5.07
C VAL A 128 6.94 -15.26 3.91
N PRO A 129 6.07 -14.93 2.93
CA PRO A 129 6.48 -14.06 1.83
C PRO A 129 6.72 -12.60 2.26
N VAL A 130 6.01 -12.07 3.25
CA VAL A 130 6.28 -10.74 3.83
C VAL A 130 7.67 -10.72 4.46
N CYS A 131 7.95 -11.64 5.39
CA CYS A 131 9.24 -11.70 6.09
C CYS A 131 10.41 -11.93 5.12
N SER A 132 10.22 -12.79 4.10
CA SER A 132 11.24 -13.02 3.06
C SER A 132 11.54 -11.76 2.25
N ARG A 133 10.55 -10.89 2.03
CA ARG A 133 10.79 -9.59 1.37
C ARG A 133 11.49 -8.61 2.27
N ILE A 134 11.07 -8.46 3.51
CA ILE A 134 11.71 -7.55 4.47
C ILE A 134 13.19 -7.92 4.66
N ALA A 135 13.50 -9.20 4.88
CA ALA A 135 14.88 -9.67 5.02
C ALA A 135 15.75 -9.34 3.80
N ARG A 136 15.18 -9.41 2.59
CA ARG A 136 15.86 -9.07 1.34
C ARG A 136 16.09 -7.57 1.19
N CYS A 137 15.10 -6.75 1.59
CA CYS A 137 15.22 -5.29 1.61
C CYS A 137 16.35 -4.88 2.57
N VAL A 138 16.33 -5.39 3.80
CA VAL A 138 17.37 -5.15 4.83
C VAL A 138 18.76 -5.56 4.34
N SER A 139 18.88 -6.69 3.65
CA SER A 139 20.16 -7.15 3.10
C SER A 139 20.68 -6.30 1.93
N SER A 140 19.77 -5.62 1.21
CA SER A 140 20.12 -4.77 0.06
C SER A 140 20.50 -3.34 0.45
N PHE A 141 20.04 -2.87 1.62
CA PHE A 141 20.48 -1.61 2.19
C PHE A 141 21.84 -1.83 2.89
N SER A 142 22.91 -1.23 2.38
CA SER A 142 24.10 -1.03 3.22
C SER A 142 23.68 -0.32 4.51
N PHE A 143 24.23 -0.78 5.63
CA PHE A 143 23.92 -0.57 7.06
C PHE A 143 23.37 0.81 7.54
N THR A 144 23.44 1.88 6.74
CA THR A 144 23.07 3.26 7.11
C THR A 144 21.56 3.52 7.24
N VAL A 145 20.69 2.64 6.71
CA VAL A 145 19.22 2.84 6.71
C VAL A 145 18.51 2.05 7.82
N LEU A 146 19.22 1.17 8.54
CA LEU A 146 18.65 0.28 9.56
C LEU A 146 18.10 1.02 10.80
N CYS A 147 18.47 2.28 11.02
CA CYS A 147 18.13 3.03 12.25
C CYS A 147 16.69 3.59 12.29
N SER A 148 15.85 3.36 11.28
CA SER A 148 14.50 3.98 11.20
C SER A 148 13.33 3.04 11.51
N LEU A 149 13.57 1.74 11.76
CA LEU A 149 12.51 0.76 12.07
C LEU A 149 12.56 0.37 13.55
N PRO A 150 11.93 1.13 14.45
CA PRO A 150 11.99 0.88 15.89
C PRO A 150 11.19 -0.34 16.37
N HIS A 151 10.40 -1.04 15.54
CA HIS A 151 9.45 -2.06 16.03
C HIS A 151 9.72 -3.51 15.57
N PHE A 152 10.59 -3.75 14.59
CA PHE A 152 10.91 -5.12 14.15
C PHE A 152 11.85 -5.92 15.08
N HIS A 153 12.37 -5.29 16.14
CA HIS A 153 13.32 -5.92 17.08
C HIS A 153 12.66 -6.75 18.20
N HIS A 154 11.33 -6.73 18.34
CA HIS A 154 10.63 -7.27 19.51
C HIS A 154 9.61 -8.39 19.24
N GLY A 155 9.87 -9.29 18.28
CA GLY A 155 9.03 -10.49 18.17
C GLY A 155 9.28 -11.38 16.96
N PHE A 156 10.33 -12.18 17.02
CA PHE A 156 10.38 -13.53 16.45
C PHE A 156 10.77 -14.50 17.55
#